data_AF-A0A850MM63-F1
#
_entry.id   AF-A0A850MM63-F1
#
_cell.length_a   1.000
_cell.length_b   1.000
_cell.length_c   1.000
_cell.angle_alpha   90.00
_cell.angle_beta   90.00
_cell.angle_gamma   90.00
#
_symmetry.space_group_name_H-M   'P 1'
#
loop_
_entity.id
_entity.type
_entity.pdbx_description
1 polymer ?
#
loop_
_entity_poly.entity_id
_entity_poly.type
_entity_poly.pdbx_seq_one_letter_code
_entity_poly.pdbx_strand_id
1 'polypeptide(L)'
;MKLKQIWVISKNGLQLFSYTLEAIGSAKGSNIQVNNFLRASGIYNILTYFNDFILGEPTSAILTNDLLWVVHYETVLNYDVQQSVEYAVIAVAKIDLTVPVLAQQHILQRFCKKIAMEFYMVCGQYVEAFTSLNLDIFEGFKPKCVSLIRSFEEETADKIAEELEKRLAQWKRNNHK
;
A
#
# COMPACT_ATOMS: atom_id res chain seq x y z
N MET A 1 5.34 12.82 2.52
CA MET A 1 4.94 11.63 1.72
C MET A 1 3.44 11.69 1.49
N LYS A 2 2.93 11.35 0.30
CA LYS A 2 1.48 11.39 0.00
C LYS A 2 1.01 10.09 -0.64
N LEU A 3 -0.01 9.45 -0.05
CA LEU A 3 -0.57 8.22 -0.58
C LEU A 3 -1.30 8.47 -1.90
N LYS A 4 -1.21 7.53 -2.85
CA LYS A 4 -1.81 7.62 -4.19
C LYS A 4 -2.85 6.53 -4.41
N GLN A 5 -2.50 5.29 -4.07
CA GLN A 5 -3.36 4.14 -4.33
C GLN A 5 -3.11 2.99 -3.35
N ILE A 6 -4.16 2.24 -3.06
CA ILE A 6 -4.12 0.98 -2.34
C ILE A 6 -4.80 -0.10 -3.19
N TRP A 7 -4.21 -1.31 -3.20
CA TRP A 7 -4.85 -2.52 -3.67
C TRP A 7 -4.79 -3.61 -2.60
N VAL A 8 -5.81 -4.47 -2.60
CA VAL A 8 -5.76 -5.79 -1.98
C VAL A 8 -5.98 -6.80 -3.11
N ILE A 9 -5.01 -7.69 -3.30
CA ILE A 9 -5.00 -8.66 -4.40
C ILE A 9 -4.81 -10.05 -3.80
N SER A 10 -5.63 -11.01 -4.20
CA SER A 10 -5.46 -12.40 -3.80
C SER A 10 -4.20 -13.04 -4.40
N LYS A 11 -3.81 -14.20 -3.88
CA LYS A 11 -2.73 -15.02 -4.45
C LYS A 11 -2.90 -15.36 -5.93
N ASN A 12 -4.11 -15.42 -6.46
CA ASN A 12 -4.36 -15.71 -7.88
C ASN A 12 -4.50 -14.45 -8.75
N GLY A 13 -4.18 -13.26 -8.23
CA GLY A 13 -4.21 -12.02 -8.99
C GLY A 13 -5.59 -11.38 -9.13
N LEU A 14 -6.61 -11.88 -8.42
CA LEU A 14 -7.93 -11.26 -8.37
C LEU A 14 -7.87 -9.98 -7.52
N GLN A 15 -8.41 -8.88 -8.04
CA GLN A 15 -8.60 -7.67 -7.25
C GLN A 15 -9.69 -7.91 -6.22
N LEU A 16 -9.34 -7.85 -4.95
CA LEU A 16 -10.30 -7.95 -3.85
C LEU A 16 -10.80 -6.56 -3.44
N PHE A 17 -9.90 -5.57 -3.46
CA PHE A 17 -10.24 -4.20 -3.14
C PHE A 17 -9.27 -3.24 -3.84
N SER A 18 -9.73 -2.04 -4.18
CA SER A 18 -8.87 -0.95 -4.63
C SER A 18 -9.41 0.39 -4.19
N TYR A 19 -8.51 1.28 -3.78
CA TYR A 19 -8.86 2.66 -3.47
C TYR A 19 -7.84 3.63 -4.10
N THR A 20 -8.31 4.49 -4.99
CA THR A 20 -7.50 5.48 -5.69
C THR A 20 -7.74 6.87 -5.10
N LEU A 21 -6.72 7.46 -4.48
CA LEU A 21 -6.74 8.84 -4.01
C LEU A 21 -6.39 9.80 -5.15
N GLU A 22 -5.37 9.44 -5.91
CA GLU A 22 -4.85 10.23 -7.02
C GLU A 22 -4.28 9.27 -8.07
N ALA A 23 -4.72 9.41 -9.32
CA ALA A 23 -4.31 8.51 -10.39
C ALA A 23 -2.78 8.56 -10.59
N ILE A 24 -2.16 7.38 -10.64
CA ILE A 24 -0.73 7.23 -10.95
C ILE A 24 -0.57 7.44 -12.46
N GLY A 25 -0.09 8.62 -12.85
CA GLY A 25 0.13 8.98 -14.25
C GLY A 25 -0.78 10.10 -14.76
N SER A 26 -0.42 11.35 -14.44
CA SER A 26 -0.85 12.52 -15.22
C SER A 26 0.37 13.38 -15.56
N ALA A 27 1.34 12.78 -16.28
CA ALA A 27 2.25 13.58 -17.08
C ALA A 27 1.44 14.14 -18.25
N LYS A 28 1.44 15.47 -18.42
CA LYS A 28 0.88 16.14 -19.60
C LYS A 28 1.35 15.41 -20.87
N GLY A 29 0.44 14.73 -21.58
CA GLY A 29 0.66 14.34 -22.97
C GLY A 29 0.87 12.86 -23.31
N SER A 30 0.83 11.91 -22.37
CA SER A 30 0.87 10.48 -22.72
C SER A 30 -0.44 9.79 -22.35
N ASN A 31 -1.35 9.73 -23.33
CA ASN A 31 -2.57 8.94 -23.32
C ASN A 31 -2.30 7.41 -23.43
N ILE A 32 -1.12 6.95 -22.99
CA ILE A 32 -0.90 5.53 -22.79
C ILE A 32 -1.62 5.20 -21.50
N GLN A 33 -2.74 4.50 -21.68
CA GLN A 33 -3.59 3.91 -20.68
C GLN A 33 -2.77 3.11 -19.66
N VAL A 34 -2.19 3.78 -18.66
CA VAL A 34 -1.75 3.16 -17.41
C VAL A 34 -2.94 2.44 -16.74
N ASN A 35 -4.18 2.86 -17.06
CA ASN A 35 -5.43 2.17 -16.72
C ASN A 35 -5.56 0.73 -17.29
N ASN A 36 -4.83 0.37 -18.36
CA ASN A 36 -4.81 -1.01 -18.87
C ASN A 36 -3.62 -1.82 -18.32
N PHE A 37 -2.54 -1.16 -17.90
CA PHE A 37 -1.38 -1.81 -17.27
C PHE A 37 -1.60 -2.09 -15.77
N LEU A 38 -2.44 -1.30 -15.10
CA LEU A 38 -2.76 -1.37 -13.66
C LEU A 38 -4.05 -2.14 -13.32
N ARG A 39 -4.54 -3.03 -14.19
CA ARG A 39 -5.50 -4.04 -13.71
C ARG A 39 -4.79 -4.89 -12.65
N ALA A 40 -5.49 -5.35 -11.61
CA ALA A 40 -4.86 -6.14 -10.55
C ALA A 40 -4.06 -7.35 -11.07
N SER A 41 -4.48 -7.92 -12.21
CA SER A 41 -3.72 -8.96 -12.93
C SER A 41 -2.37 -8.49 -13.46
N GLY A 42 -2.25 -7.24 -13.95
CA GLY A 42 -0.98 -6.66 -14.39
C GLY A 42 -0.02 -6.41 -13.23
N ILE A 43 -0.53 -5.86 -12.12
CA ILE A 43 0.27 -5.62 -10.91
C ILE A 43 0.74 -6.94 -10.31
N TYR A 44 -0.15 -7.93 -10.20
CA TYR A 44 0.18 -9.27 -9.75
C TYR A 44 1.26 -9.91 -10.63
N ASN A 45 1.09 -9.88 -11.96
CA ASN A 45 2.07 -10.45 -12.89
C ASN A 45 3.45 -9.79 -12.77
N ILE A 46 3.52 -8.47 -12.52
CA ILE A 46 4.78 -7.77 -12.28
C ILE A 46 5.42 -8.27 -10.99
N LEU A 47 4.66 -8.36 -9.90
CA LEU A 47 5.18 -8.85 -8.62
C LEU A 47 5.66 -10.30 -8.72
N THR A 48 4.87 -11.18 -9.33
CA THR A 48 5.25 -12.57 -9.58
C THR A 48 6.50 -12.66 -10.44
N TYR A 49 6.59 -11.86 -11.52
CA TYR A 49 7.79 -11.83 -12.35
C TYR A 49 9.05 -11.43 -11.56
N PHE A 50 8.96 -10.36 -10.77
CA PHE A 50 10.08 -9.91 -9.94
C PHE A 50 10.48 -10.97 -8.90
N ASN A 51 9.50 -11.54 -8.21
CA ASN A 51 9.74 -12.52 -7.15
C ASN A 51 10.33 -13.82 -7.69
N ASP A 52 9.74 -14.37 -8.76
CA ASP A 52 10.07 -15.72 -9.24
C ASP A 52 11.33 -15.74 -10.12
N PHE A 53 11.60 -14.66 -10.87
CA PHE A 53 12.63 -14.67 -11.91
C PHE A 53 13.78 -13.69 -11.68
N ILE A 54 13.59 -12.62 -10.91
CA ILE A 54 14.62 -11.60 -10.69
C ILE A 54 15.26 -11.74 -9.31
N LEU A 55 14.44 -11.74 -8.25
CA LEU A 55 14.93 -11.73 -6.87
C LEU A 55 15.02 -13.13 -6.27
N GLY A 56 14.18 -14.07 -6.70
CA GLY A 56 14.05 -15.40 -6.07
C GLY A 56 13.39 -15.36 -4.68
N GLU A 57 12.93 -14.18 -4.23
CA GLU A 57 12.27 -13.96 -2.97
C GLU A 57 11.18 -12.86 -3.08
N PRO A 58 10.18 -12.83 -2.17
CA PRO A 58 9.12 -11.84 -2.20
C PRO A 58 9.62 -10.40 -2.01
N THR A 59 9.41 -9.56 -3.02
CA THR A 59 9.73 -8.13 -2.99
C THR A 59 8.82 -7.42 -1.98
N SER A 60 9.41 -6.71 -1.02
CA SER A 60 8.65 -5.89 -0.05
C SER A 60 8.45 -4.44 -0.49
N ALA A 61 9.28 -3.94 -1.40
CA ALA A 61 9.16 -2.59 -1.93
C ALA A 61 9.78 -2.43 -3.33
N ILE A 62 9.18 -1.57 -4.15
CA ILE A 62 9.68 -1.17 -5.47
C ILE A 62 9.70 0.36 -5.51
N LEU A 63 10.84 0.94 -5.87
CA LEU A 63 10.98 2.39 -6.09
C LEU A 63 11.00 2.67 -7.60
N THR A 64 10.06 3.48 -8.07
CA THR A 64 9.96 3.90 -9.48
C THR A 64 9.80 5.41 -9.55
N ASN A 65 10.79 6.14 -10.07
CA ASN A 65 10.82 7.60 -10.05
C ASN A 65 10.62 8.14 -8.61
N ASP A 66 9.61 8.98 -8.40
CA ASP A 66 9.20 9.53 -7.10
C ASP A 66 8.10 8.70 -6.41
N LEU A 67 7.85 7.47 -6.86
CA LEU A 67 6.84 6.57 -6.31
C LEU A 67 7.46 5.39 -5.60
N LEU A 68 7.08 5.22 -4.33
CA LEU A 68 7.40 4.06 -3.53
C LEU A 68 6.17 3.15 -3.46
N TRP A 69 6.36 1.93 -3.96
CA TRP A 69 5.40 0.84 -3.89
C TRP A 69 5.83 -0.06 -2.74
N VAL A 70 4.95 -0.33 -1.79
CA VAL A 70 5.22 -1.27 -0.71
C VAL A 70 4.19 -2.39 -0.76
N VAL A 71 4.70 -3.60 -0.67
CA VAL A 71 3.91 -4.84 -0.77
C VAL A 71 4.02 -5.56 0.57
N HIS A 72 2.86 -5.85 1.16
CA HIS A 72 2.74 -6.67 2.36
C HIS A 72 1.95 -7.92 2.01
N TYR A 73 2.59 -9.08 2.10
CA TYR A 73 1.93 -10.37 1.92
C TYR A 73 1.37 -10.84 3.26
N GLU A 74 0.14 -11.34 3.26
CA GLU A 74 -0.53 -11.86 4.44
C GLU A 74 -1.09 -13.25 4.14
N THR A 75 -0.95 -14.16 5.09
CA THR A 75 -1.54 -15.50 5.05
C THR A 75 -2.40 -15.64 6.29
N VAL A 76 -3.71 -15.80 6.09
CA VAL A 76 -4.64 -16.00 7.20
C VAL A 76 -5.24 -17.39 7.16
N LEU A 77 -5.19 -18.07 8.31
CA LEU A 77 -5.78 -19.39 8.49
C LEU A 77 -7.22 -19.24 9.00
N ASN A 78 -8.18 -19.68 8.20
CA ASN A 78 -9.54 -19.92 8.67
C ASN A 78 -9.60 -21.33 9.25
N TYR A 79 -9.60 -21.41 10.58
CA TYR A 79 -9.61 -22.68 11.32
C TYR A 79 -10.92 -23.45 11.17
N ASP A 80 -12.04 -22.76 10.92
CA ASP A 80 -13.36 -23.39 10.82
C ASP A 80 -13.51 -24.21 9.52
N VAL A 81 -12.80 -23.82 8.45
CA VAL A 81 -12.80 -24.52 7.15
C VAL A 81 -11.43 -25.09 6.75
N GLN A 82 -10.43 -25.04 7.63
CA GLN A 82 -9.04 -25.48 7.37
C GLN A 82 -8.43 -24.91 6.07
N GLN A 83 -8.74 -23.65 5.74
CA GLN A 83 -8.23 -23.00 4.53
C GLN A 83 -7.32 -21.83 4.88
N SER A 84 -6.22 -21.69 4.15
CA SER A 84 -5.38 -20.50 4.18
C SER A 84 -5.77 -19.56 3.04
N VAL A 85 -6.05 -18.31 3.37
CA VAL A 85 -6.16 -17.24 2.37
C VAL A 85 -4.86 -16.47 2.33
N GLU A 86 -4.28 -16.42 1.14
CA GLU A 86 -3.10 -15.63 0.83
C GLU A 86 -3.51 -14.43 -0.02
N TYR A 87 -3.13 -13.23 0.42
CA TYR A 87 -3.35 -12.00 -0.32
C TYR A 87 -2.21 -11.02 -0.06
N ALA A 88 -2.08 -10.04 -0.94
CA ALA A 88 -1.13 -8.94 -0.83
C ALA A 88 -1.88 -7.62 -0.70
N VAL A 89 -1.43 -6.78 0.23
CA VAL A 89 -1.77 -5.37 0.30
C VAL A 89 -0.66 -4.57 -0.35
N ILE A 90 -1.01 -3.75 -1.32
CA ILE A 90 -0.08 -2.91 -2.06
C ILE A 90 -0.48 -1.47 -1.81
N ALA A 91 0.43 -0.68 -1.27
CA ALA A 91 0.27 0.76 -1.13
C ALA A 91 1.31 1.49 -1.99
N VAL A 92 0.87 2.52 -2.70
CA VAL A 92 1.74 3.38 -3.49
C VAL A 92 1.66 4.80 -2.97
N ALA A 93 2.82 5.38 -2.69
CA ALA A 93 2.94 6.74 -2.21
C ALA A 93 3.99 7.51 -3.02
N LYS A 94 3.73 8.81 -3.20
CA LYS A 94 4.77 9.74 -3.65
C LYS A 94 5.70 10.03 -2.49
N ILE A 95 6.99 9.76 -2.71
CA ILE A 95 8.03 9.95 -1.70
C ILE A 95 8.23 11.43 -1.41
N ASP A 96 8.59 11.70 -0.17
CA ASP A 96 9.16 12.97 0.24
C ASP A 96 10.69 12.91 0.07
N LEU A 97 11.25 13.80 -0.75
CA LEU A 97 12.69 13.81 -0.98
C LEU A 97 13.49 14.26 0.26
N THR A 98 12.83 14.89 1.25
CA THR A 98 13.50 15.32 2.48
C THR A 98 13.59 14.21 3.53
N VAL A 99 12.93 13.08 3.32
CA VAL A 99 12.88 11.95 4.26
C VAL A 99 13.60 10.73 3.65
N PRO A 100 14.44 10.01 4.40
CA PRO A 100 15.09 8.80 3.88
C PRO A 100 14.08 7.78 3.35
N VAL A 101 14.33 7.22 2.15
CA VAL A 101 13.44 6.26 1.50
C VAL A 101 13.16 5.05 2.39
N LEU A 102 14.17 4.52 3.09
CA LEU A 102 14.02 3.39 4.02
C LEU A 102 13.05 3.70 5.17
N ALA A 103 13.06 4.93 5.69
CA ALA A 103 12.14 5.33 6.74
C ALA A 103 10.70 5.40 6.20
N GLN A 104 10.53 5.93 5.00
CA GLN A 104 9.23 5.98 4.32
C GLN A 104 8.70 4.59 3.99
N GLN A 105 9.57 3.67 3.54
CA GLN A 105 9.25 2.26 3.32
C GLN A 105 8.75 1.62 4.62
N HIS A 106 9.46 1.81 5.73
CA HIS A 106 9.06 1.23 7.01
C HIS A 106 7.70 1.77 7.48
N ILE A 107 7.45 3.07 7.34
CA ILE A 107 6.16 3.70 7.66
C ILE A 107 5.04 3.11 6.80
N LEU A 108 5.25 3.04 5.48
CA LEU A 108 4.25 2.53 4.55
C LEU A 108 4.01 1.02 4.73
N GLN A 109 5.02 0.25 5.11
CA GLN A 109 4.87 -1.17 5.43
C GLN A 109 4.03 -1.41 6.68
N ARG A 110 4.21 -0.60 7.73
CA ARG A 110 3.34 -0.63 8.92
C ARG A 110 1.89 -0.27 8.56
N PHE A 111 1.71 0.67 7.63
CA PHE A 111 0.39 1.03 7.12
C PHE A 111 -0.26 -0.12 6.34
N CYS A 112 0.47 -0.77 5.41
CA CYS A 112 -0.03 -1.95 4.69
C CYS A 112 -0.45 -3.07 5.66
N LYS A 113 0.33 -3.32 6.72
CA LYS A 113 -0.03 -4.30 7.76
C LYS A 113 -1.33 -3.94 8.49
N LYS A 114 -1.54 -2.67 8.85
CA LYS A 114 -2.81 -2.21 9.45
C LYS A 114 -4.00 -2.43 8.50
N ILE A 115 -3.81 -2.14 7.20
CA ILE A 115 -4.82 -2.38 6.16
C ILE A 115 -5.13 -3.87 6.03
N ALA A 116 -4.11 -4.74 6.01
CA ALA A 116 -4.30 -6.19 5.94
C ALA A 116 -5.13 -6.71 7.11
N MET A 117 -4.77 -6.33 8.34
CA MET A 117 -5.51 -6.72 9.54
C MET A 117 -6.98 -6.28 9.48
N GLU A 118 -7.26 -5.02 9.14
CA GLU A 118 -8.63 -4.50 9.11
C GLU A 118 -9.43 -5.09 7.95
N PHE A 119 -8.79 -5.33 6.80
CA PHE A 119 -9.41 -6.02 5.66
C PHE A 119 -9.86 -7.42 6.07
N TYR A 120 -9.01 -8.17 6.78
CA TYR A 120 -9.39 -9.47 7.32
C TYR A 120 -10.54 -9.37 8.34
N MET A 121 -10.52 -8.39 9.25
CA MET A 121 -11.59 -8.25 10.24
C MET A 121 -12.96 -7.99 9.60
N VAL A 122 -13.02 -7.25 8.49
CA VAL A 122 -14.28 -6.92 7.80
C VAL A 122 -14.68 -8.02 6.81
N CYS A 123 -13.72 -8.53 6.04
CA CYS A 123 -13.99 -9.38 4.89
C CYS A 123 -13.58 -10.84 5.08
N GLY A 124 -12.84 -11.17 6.15
CA GLY A 124 -12.31 -12.51 6.43
C GLY A 124 -13.35 -13.56 6.77
N GLN A 125 -14.58 -13.17 7.12
CA GLN A 125 -15.70 -14.12 7.22
C GLN A 125 -16.21 -14.58 5.85
N TYR A 126 -15.89 -13.85 4.78
CA TYR A 126 -16.26 -14.18 3.41
C TYR A 126 -15.11 -14.87 2.66
N VAL A 127 -14.27 -15.61 3.40
CA VAL A 127 -13.10 -16.34 2.88
C VAL A 127 -13.45 -17.26 1.70
N GLU A 128 -14.59 -17.95 1.77
CA GLU A 128 -15.08 -18.78 0.66
C GLU A 128 -15.39 -17.95 -0.60
N ALA A 129 -15.81 -16.70 -0.40
CA ALA A 129 -16.18 -15.79 -1.48
C ALA A 129 -14.99 -15.13 -2.17
N PHE A 130 -13.74 -15.25 -1.70
CA PHE A 130 -12.57 -14.79 -2.48
C PHE A 130 -12.43 -15.50 -3.83
N THR A 131 -13.14 -16.62 -4.01
CA THR A 131 -13.23 -17.37 -5.28
C THR A 131 -14.44 -16.98 -6.13
N SER A 132 -15.44 -16.31 -5.55
CA SER A 132 -16.66 -15.87 -6.22
C SER A 132 -16.65 -14.35 -6.38
N LEU A 133 -16.84 -13.85 -7.60
CA LEU A 133 -16.70 -12.44 -8.02
C LEU A 133 -17.66 -11.43 -7.34
N ASN A 134 -18.13 -11.66 -6.12
CA ASN A 134 -18.99 -10.73 -5.39
C ASN A 134 -18.15 -9.62 -4.73
N LEU A 135 -17.72 -8.66 -5.56
CA LEU A 135 -16.91 -7.53 -5.13
C LEU A 135 -17.65 -6.59 -4.15
N ASP A 136 -18.99 -6.63 -4.12
CA ASP A 136 -19.80 -5.80 -3.23
C ASP A 136 -19.55 -6.11 -1.74
N ILE A 137 -19.12 -7.33 -1.43
CA ILE A 137 -18.71 -7.75 -0.08
C ILE A 137 -17.52 -6.92 0.40
N PHE A 138 -16.60 -6.56 -0.51
CA PHE A 138 -15.40 -5.81 -0.19
C PHE A 138 -15.63 -4.29 -0.13
N GLU A 139 -16.76 -3.78 -0.64
CA GLU A 139 -17.15 -2.37 -0.44
C GLU A 139 -17.39 -2.05 1.04
N GLY A 140 -17.79 -3.04 1.86
CA GLY A 140 -17.92 -2.89 3.31
C GLY A 140 -16.61 -2.48 4.02
N PHE A 141 -15.46 -2.78 3.42
CA PHE A 141 -14.15 -2.37 3.94
C PHE A 141 -13.83 -0.89 3.65
N LYS A 142 -14.45 -0.29 2.64
CA LYS A 142 -14.11 1.06 2.16
C LYS A 142 -14.16 2.15 3.24
N PRO A 143 -15.17 2.23 4.12
CA PRO A 143 -15.18 3.24 5.18
C PRO A 143 -13.99 3.07 6.15
N LYS A 144 -13.61 1.83 6.46
CA LYS A 144 -12.45 1.53 7.32
C LYS A 144 -11.14 1.90 6.64
N CYS A 145 -10.99 1.57 5.36
CA CYS A 145 -9.85 1.97 4.56
C CYS A 145 -9.66 3.49 4.54
N VAL A 146 -10.73 4.25 4.26
CA VAL A 146 -10.71 5.73 4.26
C VAL A 146 -10.30 6.29 5.62
N SER A 147 -10.84 5.73 6.71
CA SER A 147 -10.46 6.14 8.08
C SER A 147 -8.96 5.91 8.35
N LEU A 148 -8.43 4.75 7.96
CA LEU A 148 -7.01 4.42 8.15
C LEU A 148 -6.09 5.33 7.32
N ILE A 149 -6.47 5.64 6.08
CA ILE A 149 -5.77 6.59 5.22
C ILE A 149 -5.69 7.95 5.90
N ARG A 150 -6.81 8.46 6.40
CA ARG A 150 -6.86 9.77 7.05
C ARG A 150 -5.96 9.82 8.29
N SER A 151 -6.06 8.81 9.17
CA SER A 151 -5.18 8.73 10.34
C SER A 151 -3.71 8.63 9.96
N PHE A 152 -3.38 7.93 8.87
CA PHE A 152 -2.02 7.85 8.35
C PHE A 152 -1.50 9.21 7.86
N GLU A 153 -2.31 9.96 7.12
CA GLU A 153 -1.93 11.28 6.62
C GLU A 153 -1.75 12.29 7.77
N GLU A 154 -2.63 12.26 8.77
CA GLU A 154 -2.54 13.07 10.00
C GLU A 154 -1.27 12.71 10.80
N GLU A 155 -1.06 11.42 11.12
CA GLU A 155 0.15 10.95 11.85
C GLU A 155 1.46 11.30 11.11
N THR A 156 1.44 11.25 9.78
CA THR A 156 2.63 11.53 8.97
C THR A 156 2.92 13.03 8.93
N ALA A 157 1.89 13.87 8.81
CA ALA A 157 2.03 15.32 8.86
C ALA A 157 2.57 15.79 10.22
N ASP A 158 2.01 15.27 11.32
CA ASP A 158 2.40 15.63 12.68
C ASP A 158 3.84 15.21 12.98
N LYS A 159 4.22 13.97 12.65
CA LYS A 159 5.60 13.49 12.85
C LYS A 159 6.63 14.25 12.02
N ILE A 160 6.27 14.65 10.80
CA ILE A 160 7.14 15.47 9.95
C ILE A 160 7.28 16.88 10.54
N ALA A 161 6.20 17.48 11.04
CA ALA A 161 6.22 18.80 11.68
C ALA A 161 7.12 18.78 12.94
N GLU A 162 6.95 17.79 13.81
CA GLU A 162 7.78 17.63 15.03
C GLU A 162 9.27 17.47 14.70
N GLU A 163 9.63 16.67 13.70
CA GLU A 163 11.02 16.44 13.31
C GLU A 163 11.65 17.69 12.67
N LEU A 164 10.87 18.45 11.88
CA LEU A 164 11.30 19.73 11.32
C LEU A 164 11.54 20.78 12.41
N GLU A 165 10.66 20.86 13.41
CA GLU A 165 10.84 21.74 14.56
C GLU A 165 12.10 21.41 15.36
N LYS A 166 12.37 20.12 15.60
CA LYS A 166 13.60 19.67 16.27
C LYS A 166 14.86 20.07 15.50
N ARG A 167 14.88 19.85 14.18
CA ARG A 167 16.01 20.24 13.32
C ARG A 167 16.21 21.75 13.24
N LEU A 168 15.12 22.52 13.16
CA LEU A 168 15.17 23.99 13.22
C LEU A 168 15.72 24.49 14.56
N ALA A 169 15.29 23.90 15.68
CA ALA A 169 15.80 24.24 17.00
C ALA A 169 17.30 23.91 17.13
N GLN A 170 17.74 22.78 16.59
CA GLN A 170 19.15 22.36 16.59
C GLN A 170 20.02 23.27 15.71
N TRP A 171 19.53 23.65 14.52
CA TRP A 171 20.22 24.60 13.63
C TRP A 171 20.36 25.98 14.25
N LYS A 172 19.31 26.51 14.89
CA LYS A 172 19.36 27.80 15.62
C LYS A 172 20.41 27.77 16.75
N ARG A 173 20.53 26.66 17.47
CA ARG A 173 21.55 26.48 18.53
C ARG A 173 22.97 26.43 17.98
N ASN A 174 23.15 25.90 16.77
CA ASN A 174 24.47 25.73 16.16
C ASN A 174 24.98 27.00 15.45
N ASN A 175 24.10 27.92 15.01
CA ASN A 175 24.49 29.16 14.31
C ASN A 175 24.45 30.43 15.19
N HIS A 176 24.08 30.30 16.47
CA HIS A 176 24.22 31.37 17.47
C HIS A 176 25.46 31.18 18.39
N LYS A 177 26.39 30.31 18.00
CA LYS A 177 27.75 30.19 18.56
C LYS A 177 28.76 30.59 17.50
#